data_AF-A0A2G9UIR3-F1
#
_entry.id   AF-A0A2G9UIR3-F1
#
_cell.length_a   1.000
_cell.length_b   1.000
_cell.length_c   1.000
_cell.angle_alpha   90.00
_cell.angle_beta   90.00
_cell.angle_gamma   90.00
#
_symmetry.space_group_name_H-M   'P 1'
#
loop_
_entity.id
_entity.type
_entity.pdbx_description
1 polymer ?
#
loop_
_entity_poly.entity_id
_entity_poly.type
_entity_poly.pdbx_seq_one_letter_code
_entity_poly.pdbx_strand_id
1 'polypeptide(L)'
;MEFFTRFRTPVGFLLREVLSSSRTYLDAVNHLANRHLFSPSYIIIGGRNRGEGAIITRDRMHAANVTMLNDDRWFLVETNFDPWKKDEDKRRYAAIKFLYIVITS
;
A
#
# COMPACT_ATOMS: atom_id res chain seq x y z
N MET A 1 -18.15 19.34 -10.34
CA MET A 1 -18.48 17.97 -10.84
C MET A 1 -17.48 17.46 -11.87
N GLU A 2 -16.93 18.30 -12.77
CA GLU A 2 -15.96 17.86 -13.80
C GLU A 2 -14.56 17.40 -13.30
N PHE A 3 -14.07 17.90 -12.16
CA PHE A 3 -12.73 17.49 -11.67
C PHE A 3 -12.64 16.00 -11.32
N PHE A 4 -13.74 15.39 -10.85
CA PHE A 4 -13.74 13.99 -10.42
C PHE A 4 -13.89 12.98 -11.56
N THR A 5 -14.26 13.42 -12.77
CA THR A 5 -14.52 12.54 -13.93
C THR A 5 -13.31 12.40 -14.87
N ARG A 6 -12.19 13.10 -14.60
CA ARG A 6 -10.96 13.00 -15.40
C ARG A 6 -10.10 11.77 -15.09
N PHE A 7 -10.25 11.16 -13.91
CA PHE A 7 -9.46 9.99 -13.55
C PHE A 7 -10.03 8.74 -14.19
N ARG A 8 -9.29 8.18 -15.16
CA ARG A 8 -9.73 7.04 -15.97
C ARG A 8 -8.97 5.75 -15.71
N THR A 9 -8.10 5.72 -14.71
CA THR A 9 -7.30 4.54 -14.39
C THR A 9 -7.90 3.80 -13.19
N PRO A 10 -8.64 2.69 -13.41
CA PRO A 10 -8.95 1.75 -12.35
C PRO A 10 -7.67 1.18 -11.74
N VAL A 11 -7.67 0.99 -10.41
CA VAL A 11 -6.51 0.50 -9.66
C VAL A 11 -5.99 -0.82 -10.23
N GLY A 12 -6.89 -1.74 -10.62
CA GLY A 12 -6.50 -3.03 -11.22
C GLY A 12 -5.70 -2.91 -12.52
N PHE A 13 -5.99 -1.92 -13.36
CA PHE A 13 -5.21 -1.70 -14.59
C PHE A 13 -3.82 -1.15 -14.28
N LEU A 14 -3.68 -0.26 -13.28
CA LEU A 14 -2.37 0.19 -12.81
C LEU A 14 -1.55 -0.98 -12.25
N LEU A 15 -2.16 -1.86 -11.45
CA LEU A 15 -1.48 -3.05 -10.93
C LEU A 15 -0.96 -3.93 -12.06
N ARG A 16 -1.79 -4.20 -13.09
CA ARG A 16 -1.37 -4.96 -14.28
C ARG A 16 -0.23 -4.27 -15.02
N GLU A 17 -0.33 -2.96 -15.23
CA GLU A 17 0.71 -2.15 -15.90
C GLU A 17 2.05 -2.27 -15.16
N VAL A 18 2.07 -2.06 -13.85
CA VAL A 18 3.28 -2.17 -13.01
C VAL A 18 3.86 -3.58 -13.06
N LEU A 19 3.04 -4.62 -12.90
CA LEU A 19 3.50 -6.02 -13.00
C LEU A 19 4.10 -6.37 -14.37
N SER A 20 3.65 -5.70 -15.44
CA SER A 20 4.14 -5.95 -16.81
C SER A 20 5.34 -5.09 -17.23
N SER A 21 5.57 -3.95 -16.58
CA SER A 21 6.50 -2.92 -17.09
C SER A 21 7.56 -2.47 -16.09
N SER A 22 7.28 -2.48 -14.78
CA SER A 22 8.25 -2.03 -13.78
C SER A 22 9.33 -3.08 -13.58
N ARG A 23 10.58 -2.64 -13.60
CA ARG A 23 11.76 -3.54 -13.56
C ARG A 23 12.38 -3.68 -12.19
N THR A 24 12.13 -2.72 -11.29
CA THR A 24 12.69 -2.71 -9.93
C THR A 24 11.59 -2.43 -8.91
N TYR A 25 11.83 -2.83 -7.66
CA TYR A 25 10.92 -2.53 -6.56
C TYR A 25 10.66 -1.02 -6.43
N LEU A 26 11.72 -0.20 -6.47
CA LEU A 26 11.59 1.25 -6.32
C LEU A 26 10.82 1.89 -7.48
N ASP A 27 11.04 1.41 -8.72
CA ASP A 27 10.28 1.84 -9.88
C ASP A 27 8.79 1.49 -9.75
N ALA A 28 8.48 0.26 -9.33
CA ALA A 28 7.12 -0.17 -9.06
C ALA A 28 6.46 0.68 -7.96
N VAL A 29 7.15 0.93 -6.85
CA VAL A 29 6.66 1.80 -5.76
C VAL A 29 6.38 3.21 -6.27
N ASN A 30 7.31 3.80 -7.04
CA ASN A 30 7.13 5.14 -7.61
C ASN A 30 5.94 5.20 -8.56
N HIS A 31 5.76 4.19 -9.42
CA HIS A 31 4.64 4.14 -10.35
C HIS A 31 3.30 3.99 -9.60
N LEU A 32 3.27 3.08 -8.62
CA LEU A 32 2.11 2.86 -7.76
C LEU A 32 1.81 4.02 -6.83
N ALA A 33 2.75 4.91 -6.52
CA ALA A 33 2.54 6.07 -5.64
C ALA A 33 2.08 7.32 -6.37
N ASN A 34 2.45 7.52 -7.64
CA ASN A 34 2.28 8.81 -8.32
C ASN A 34 1.21 8.82 -9.42
N ARG A 35 0.77 7.66 -9.90
CA ARG A 35 -0.25 7.59 -10.96
C ARG A 35 -1.60 8.10 -10.47
N HIS A 36 -2.28 8.99 -11.21
CA HIS A 36 -3.65 9.37 -10.88
C HIS A 36 -4.64 8.19 -11.02
N LEU A 37 -5.52 8.01 -10.04
CA LEU A 37 -6.43 6.87 -9.89
C LEU A 37 -7.90 7.30 -9.80
N PHE A 38 -8.79 6.43 -10.28
CA PHE A 38 -10.24 6.64 -10.17
C PHE A 38 -10.74 6.60 -8.72
N SER A 39 -10.16 5.71 -7.89
CA SER A 39 -10.56 5.48 -6.51
C SER A 39 -9.35 5.55 -5.58
N PRO A 40 -9.52 6.05 -4.34
CA PRO A 40 -8.61 5.76 -3.24
C PRO A 40 -8.44 4.25 -3.04
N SER A 41 -7.27 3.84 -2.55
CA SER A 41 -6.95 2.42 -2.31
C SER A 41 -5.76 2.27 -1.38
N TYR A 42 -5.60 1.09 -0.78
CA TYR A 42 -4.35 0.69 -0.17
C TYR A 42 -3.68 -0.36 -1.05
N ILE A 43 -2.43 -0.10 -1.45
CA ILE A 43 -1.66 -1.00 -2.31
C ILE A 43 -0.49 -1.54 -1.48
N ILE A 44 -0.43 -2.86 -1.33
CA ILE A 44 0.63 -3.55 -0.61
C ILE A 44 1.58 -4.17 -1.63
N ILE A 45 2.87 -3.89 -1.50
CA ILE A 45 3.91 -4.38 -2.42
C ILE A 45 5.10 -4.93 -1.64
N GLY A 46 5.64 -6.06 -2.10
CA GLY A 46 6.89 -6.66 -1.65
C GLY A 46 7.90 -6.73 -2.78
N GLY A 47 9.18 -6.53 -2.46
CA GLY A 47 10.31 -6.74 -3.37
C GLY A 47 11.09 -8.01 -3.05
N ARG A 48 12.31 -8.10 -3.57
CA ARG A 48 13.19 -9.27 -3.45
C ARG A 48 14.25 -9.11 -2.36
N ASN A 49 14.63 -7.88 -2.05
CA ASN A 49 15.71 -7.58 -1.13
C ASN A 49 15.18 -7.32 0.29
N ARG A 50 16.06 -7.46 1.29
CA ARG A 50 15.75 -7.14 2.69
C ARG A 50 15.24 -5.70 2.79
N GLY A 51 14.15 -5.51 3.51
CA GLY A 51 13.51 -4.19 3.68
C GLY A 51 12.61 -3.76 2.51
N GLU A 52 12.54 -4.50 1.41
CA GLU A 52 11.63 -4.18 0.30
C GLU A 52 10.21 -4.68 0.62
N GLY A 53 9.46 -3.89 1.37
CA GLY A 53 8.02 -4.03 1.52
C GLY A 53 7.39 -2.71 1.90
N ALA A 54 6.21 -2.41 1.35
CA ALA A 54 5.51 -1.17 1.62
C ALA A 54 3.99 -1.30 1.58
N ILE A 55 3.32 -0.46 2.36
CA ILE A 55 1.92 -0.09 2.19
C ILE A 55 1.89 1.32 1.59
N ILE A 56 1.21 1.47 0.46
CA ILE A 56 0.97 2.73 -0.21
C ILE A 56 -0.50 3.10 0.00
N THR A 57 -0.76 4.09 0.86
CA THR A 57 -2.10 4.67 1.04
C THR A 57 -2.33 5.69 -0.06
N ARG A 58 -3.28 5.42 -0.96
CA ARG A 58 -3.55 6.22 -2.16
C ARG A 58 -4.81 7.05 -2.02
N ASP A 59 -4.70 8.33 -2.36
CA ASP A 59 -5.83 9.10 -2.87
C ASP A 59 -5.86 9.05 -4.41
N ARG A 60 -6.80 9.77 -5.01
CA ARG A 60 -6.97 9.83 -6.47
C ARG A 60 -5.81 10.51 -7.20
N MET A 61 -5.07 11.37 -6.52
CA MET A 61 -3.94 12.11 -7.09
C MET A 61 -2.66 11.30 -6.94
N HIS A 62 -2.24 11.04 -5.72
CA HIS A 62 -0.96 10.40 -5.42
C HIS A 62 -1.05 9.62 -4.10
N ALA A 63 0.09 9.22 -3.56
CA ALA A 63 0.16 8.61 -2.25
C ALA A 63 -0.09 9.68 -1.19
N ALA A 64 -1.06 9.44 -0.31
CA ALA A 64 -1.22 10.20 0.92
C ALA A 64 -0.15 9.80 1.95
N ASN A 65 0.29 8.53 1.91
CA ASN A 65 1.40 8.02 2.70
C ASN A 65 2.03 6.79 2.02
N VAL A 66 3.34 6.60 2.23
CA VAL A 66 4.08 5.38 1.89
C VAL A 66 4.80 4.91 3.14
N THR A 67 4.35 3.79 3.71
CA THR A 67 5.01 3.19 4.86
C THR A 67 5.83 1.99 4.41
N MET A 68 7.14 2.02 4.63
CA MET A 68 8.05 0.94 4.27
C MET A 68 8.44 0.08 5.48
N LEU A 69 8.83 -1.16 5.21
CA LEU A 69 9.61 -1.97 6.15
C LEU A 69 10.94 -1.27 6.42
N ASN A 70 11.48 -1.53 7.61
CA ASN A 70 12.83 -1.11 7.98
C ASN A 70 13.39 -2.10 9.01
N ASP A 71 14.62 -1.89 9.46
CA ASP A 71 15.29 -2.80 10.38
C ASP A 71 14.55 -2.99 11.71
N ASP A 72 13.83 -1.96 12.18
CA ASP A 72 13.06 -2.00 13.43
C ASP A 72 11.60 -2.46 13.23
N ARG A 73 11.17 -2.64 11.97
CA ARG A 73 9.80 -2.96 11.60
C ARG A 73 9.78 -4.05 10.54
N TRP A 74 9.74 -5.29 11.00
CA TRP A 74 9.76 -6.49 10.17
C TRP A 74 8.42 -6.84 9.49
N PHE A 75 7.31 -6.18 9.87
CA PHE A 75 6.01 -6.38 9.25
C PHE A 75 5.20 -5.10 9.12
N LEU A 76 4.27 -5.12 8.16
CA LEU A 76 3.27 -4.09 7.92
C LEU A 76 1.89 -4.76 7.82
N VAL A 77 0.86 -4.13 8.37
CA VAL A 77 -0.52 -4.64 8.30
C VAL A 77 -1.43 -3.54 7.79
N GLU A 78 -2.16 -3.85 6.73
CA GLU A 78 -3.23 -3.01 6.19
C GLU A 78 -4.51 -3.82 6.07
N THR A 79 -5.64 -3.15 6.28
CA THR A 79 -6.97 -3.72 6.06
C THR A 79 -7.75 -2.79 5.14
N ASN A 80 -8.64 -1.96 5.67
CA ASN A 80 -9.47 -1.05 4.88
C ASN A 80 -9.60 0.35 5.50
N PHE A 81 -8.79 0.68 6.50
CA PHE A 81 -8.83 1.98 7.20
C PHE A 81 -7.44 2.61 7.24
N ASP A 82 -7.39 3.94 7.12
CA ASP A 82 -6.11 4.65 7.16
C ASP A 82 -5.31 4.26 8.42
N PRO A 83 -4.00 3.99 8.31
CA PRO A 83 -3.19 3.54 9.44
C PRO A 83 -3.23 4.47 10.67
N TRP A 84 -3.36 5.77 10.44
CA TRP A 84 -3.45 6.80 11.48
C TRP A 84 -4.88 7.05 12.01
N LYS A 85 -5.88 6.33 11.50
CA LYS A 85 -7.25 6.35 12.00
C LYS A 85 -7.56 5.12 12.83
N LYS A 86 -8.65 5.21 13.60
CA LYS A 86 -9.16 4.13 14.43
C LYS A 86 -9.47 2.89 13.56
N ASP A 87 -9.06 1.72 14.06
CA ASP A 87 -9.47 0.43 13.52
C ASP A 87 -10.90 0.12 13.99
N GLU A 88 -11.88 0.30 13.11
CA GLU A 88 -13.30 0.19 13.49
C GLU A 88 -13.75 -1.26 13.65
N ASP A 89 -13.23 -2.19 12.86
CA ASP A 89 -13.63 -3.60 12.86
C ASP A 89 -12.61 -4.54 13.54
N LYS A 90 -11.50 -4.00 14.04
CA LYS A 90 -10.48 -4.68 14.84
C LYS A 90 -9.69 -5.78 14.09
N ARG A 91 -9.84 -5.92 12.77
CA ARG A 91 -9.09 -6.93 12.00
C ARG A 91 -7.59 -6.65 12.01
N ARG A 92 -7.20 -5.36 11.90
CA ARG A 92 -5.80 -4.95 11.94
C ARG A 92 -5.20 -5.19 13.32
N TYR A 93 -5.91 -4.86 14.40
CA TYR A 93 -5.48 -5.18 15.76
C TYR A 93 -5.23 -6.68 15.97
N ALA A 94 -6.18 -7.53 15.54
CA ALA A 94 -6.04 -8.97 15.68
C ALA A 94 -4.80 -9.50 14.94
N ALA A 95 -4.60 -9.09 13.68
CA ALA A 95 -3.43 -9.50 12.89
C ALA A 95 -2.10 -9.06 13.53
N ILE A 96 -2.01 -7.80 13.97
CA ILE A 96 -0.81 -7.27 14.64
C ILE A 96 -0.50 -8.08 15.91
N LYS A 97 -1.51 -8.36 16.74
CA LYS A 97 -1.34 -9.14 17.97
C LYS A 97 -0.76 -10.53 17.68
N PHE A 98 -1.27 -11.23 16.67
CA PHE A 98 -0.76 -12.54 16.28
C PHE A 98 0.68 -12.49 15.77
N LEU A 99 1.02 -11.50 14.93
CA LEU A 99 2.38 -11.35 14.41
C LEU A 99 3.40 -11.11 15.54
N TYR A 100 3.04 -10.35 16.57
CA TYR A 100 3.91 -10.19 17.75
C TYR A 100 4.09 -11.49 18.54
N ILE A 101 3.04 -12.31 18.69
CA ILE A 101 3.11 -13.58 19.43
C ILE A 101 4.10 -14.54 18.76
N VAL A 102 4.07 -14.63 17.43
CA VAL A 102 4.94 -15.54 16.64
C VAL A 102 6.44 -15.29 16.86
N ILE A 103 6.84 -14.08 17.28
CA ILE A 103 8.25 -13.77 17.58
C ILE A 103 8.65 -14.14 19.01
N THR A 104 7.69 -14.20 19.92
CA THR A 104 7.96 -14.46 21.34
C THR A 104 7.93 -15.95 21.71
N SER A 105 7.54 -16.81 20.78
CA SER A 105 7.46 -18.27 20.90
C SER A 105 8.62 -18.96 20.20
#